data_AF-A0A937SF68-F1
#
_entry.id   AF-A0A937SF68-F1
#
_cell.length_a   1.000
_cell.length_b   1.000
_cell.length_c   1.000
_cell.angle_alpha   90.00
_cell.angle_beta   90.00
_cell.angle_gamma   90.00
#
_symmetry.space_group_name_H-M   'P 1'
#
loop_
_entity.id
_entity.type
_entity.pdbx_description
1 polymer ?
#
loop_
_entity_poly.entity_id
_entity_poly.type
_entity_poly.pdbx_seq_one_letter_code
_entity_poly.pdbx_strand_id
1 'polypeptide(L)'
;MAWEIEWDYPGNTGQRVWARNPVSGRRSAREWHFVATGHLREVGVDTREYRKDTWEVNWNKREGGKVWARNPNSKMPKARAWHWVDFKTVSIAGIEWQPKRKPSNGRIKSGGYIHLLKKALSNEDWDLAIEHNLFKGRRQLSVLEHQLVAVKKYGALPPGFVVRHINGIKTDNRPENLLLGTTQENTADHNTARLNAIMWRERCEQLEEENRRLKEQLKECQSICSGANLSLM
;
A
#
# COMPACT_ATOMS: atom_id res chain seq x y z
N MET A 1 43.93 -1.75 19.57
CA MET A 1 43.58 -0.34 19.35
C MET A 1 42.35 -0.03 20.18
N ALA A 2 42.47 0.77 21.23
CA ALA A 2 41.38 0.98 22.19
C ALA A 2 40.69 2.33 21.92
N TRP A 3 39.91 2.40 20.84
CA TRP A 3 38.88 3.43 20.78
C TRP A 3 37.68 2.97 21.60
N GLU A 4 37.24 3.80 22.54
CA GLU A 4 36.01 3.62 23.29
C GLU A 4 34.93 4.45 22.63
N ILE A 5 33.75 3.86 22.40
CA ILE A 5 32.62 4.53 21.75
C ILE A 5 31.40 4.42 22.65
N GLU A 6 30.78 5.55 22.97
CA GLU A 6 29.52 5.62 23.70
C GLU A 6 28.38 5.67 22.68
N TRP A 7 27.87 4.51 22.29
CA TRP A 7 26.87 4.40 21.22
C TRP A 7 25.51 5.04 21.56
N ASP A 8 25.22 5.17 22.85
CA ASP A 8 23.96 5.69 23.38
C ASP A 8 23.95 7.21 23.54
N TYR A 9 25.09 7.88 23.30
CA TYR A 9 25.19 9.33 23.42
C TYR A 9 24.18 10.04 22.50
N PRO A 10 23.31 10.95 23.03
CA PRO A 10 22.20 11.52 22.27
C PRO A 10 22.57 12.26 20.99
N GLY A 11 23.79 12.80 20.93
CA GLY A 11 24.30 13.58 19.80
C GLY A 11 24.97 12.74 18.70
N ASN A 12 25.04 11.41 18.86
CA ASN A 12 25.56 10.52 17.84
C ASN A 12 24.74 10.59 16.55
N THR A 13 25.42 10.51 15.41
CA THR A 13 24.80 10.44 14.09
C THR A 13 25.38 9.26 13.31
N GLY A 14 24.82 8.98 12.12
CA GLY A 14 25.43 8.00 11.22
C GLY A 14 26.82 8.41 10.70
N GLN A 15 27.21 9.68 10.85
CA GLN A 15 28.46 10.23 10.34
C GLN A 15 29.52 10.43 11.43
N ARG A 16 29.11 10.78 12.65
CA ARG A 16 30.02 11.00 13.79
C ARG A 16 29.48 10.36 15.06
N VAL A 17 30.37 9.88 15.91
CA VAL A 17 30.04 9.25 17.19
C VAL A 17 30.87 9.84 18.32
N TRP A 18 30.31 9.84 19.51
CA TRP A 18 30.96 10.21 20.74
C TRP A 18 31.94 9.10 21.13
N ALA A 19 33.23 9.41 21.06
CA ALA A 19 34.29 8.44 21.23
C ALA A 19 35.53 9.08 21.85
N ARG A 20 36.42 8.24 22.38
CA ARG A 20 37.76 8.63 22.85
C ARG A 20 38.76 7.51 22.59
N ASN A 21 40.04 7.86 22.59
CA ASN A 21 41.18 6.95 22.48
C ASN A 21 42.12 7.16 23.68
N PRO A 22 41.95 6.41 24.78
CA PRO A 22 42.71 6.61 26.02
C PRO A 22 44.22 6.45 25.86
N VAL A 23 44.66 5.67 24.87
CA VAL A 23 46.08 5.39 24.59
C VAL A 23 46.71 6.40 23.61
N SER A 24 45.96 7.40 23.16
CA SER A 24 46.48 8.41 22.22
C SER A 24 47.48 9.35 22.89
N GLY A 25 48.59 9.65 22.20
CA GLY A 25 49.52 10.70 22.61
C GLY A 25 48.93 12.11 22.55
N ARG A 26 47.80 12.31 21.85
CA ARG A 26 47.11 13.61 21.78
C ARG A 26 46.08 13.72 22.89
N ARG A 27 46.18 14.77 23.71
CA ARG A 27 45.21 15.04 24.80
C ARG A 27 43.77 15.12 24.28
N SER A 28 43.54 15.83 23.18
CA SER A 28 42.20 15.97 22.57
C SER A 28 41.58 14.64 22.15
N ALA A 29 42.40 13.65 21.79
CA ALA A 29 41.92 12.33 21.44
C ALA A 29 41.62 11.44 22.67
N ARG A 30 42.23 11.72 23.83
CA ARG A 30 42.01 11.00 25.09
C ARG A 30 40.70 11.40 25.78
N GLU A 31 40.26 12.63 25.57
CA GLU A 31 38.99 13.14 26.08
C GLU A 31 37.82 12.73 25.16
N TRP A 32 36.60 12.67 25.69
CA TRP A 32 35.42 12.35 24.89
C TRP A 32 35.09 13.48 23.91
N HIS A 33 34.95 13.13 22.63
CA HIS A 33 34.64 14.08 21.57
C HIS A 33 33.92 13.41 20.39
N PHE A 34 33.42 14.20 19.45
CA PHE A 34 32.84 13.65 18.22
C PHE A 34 33.93 13.26 17.23
N VAL A 35 33.89 12.00 16.81
CA VAL A 35 34.81 11.42 15.84
C VAL A 35 34.04 10.99 14.61
N ALA A 36 34.56 11.28 13.42
CA ALA A 36 33.99 10.79 12.18
C ALA A 36 34.06 9.26 12.13
N THR A 37 32.93 8.61 11.84
CA THR A 37 32.86 7.15 11.67
C THR A 37 33.77 6.64 10.55
N GLY A 38 34.02 7.46 9.52
CA GLY A 38 35.02 7.18 8.48
C GLY A 38 36.43 6.99 9.06
N HIS A 39 36.89 7.93 9.88
CA HIS A 39 38.20 7.85 10.53
C HIS A 39 38.34 6.62 11.43
N LEU A 40 37.29 6.31 12.19
CA LEU A 40 37.26 5.13 13.05
C LEU A 40 37.41 3.82 12.23
N ARG A 41 36.82 3.73 11.03
CA ARG A 41 37.02 2.57 10.13
C ARG A 41 38.46 2.44 9.64
N GLU A 42 39.06 3.56 9.26
CA GLU A 42 40.46 3.59 8.79
C GLU A 42 41.42 3.04 9.84
N VAL A 43 41.17 3.33 11.11
CA VAL A 43 41.95 2.83 12.25
C VAL A 43 41.47 1.46 12.75
N GLY A 44 40.73 0.71 11.93
CA GLY A 44 40.32 -0.66 12.21
C GLY A 44 39.31 -0.81 13.35
N VAL A 45 38.68 0.28 13.77
CA VAL A 45 37.55 0.19 14.70
C VAL A 45 36.36 -0.26 13.87
N ASP A 46 35.76 -1.38 14.28
CA ASP A 46 34.51 -1.87 13.70
C ASP A 46 33.41 -0.81 13.87
N THR A 47 33.30 0.06 12.88
CA THR A 47 32.14 0.92 12.74
C THR A 47 31.24 0.31 11.68
N ARG A 48 30.06 -0.08 12.11
CA ARG A 48 28.84 -0.35 11.34
C ARG A 48 29.02 -0.51 9.82
N GLU A 49 28.98 -1.75 9.36
CA GLU A 49 28.45 -2.02 8.04
C GLU A 49 26.92 -1.89 8.10
N TYR A 50 26.36 -0.92 7.38
CA TYR A 50 24.92 -0.89 7.13
C TYR A 50 24.62 -1.97 6.10
N ARG A 51 24.39 -3.21 6.54
CA ARG A 51 24.03 -4.29 5.62
C ARG A 51 22.54 -4.26 5.32
N LYS A 52 22.18 -4.54 4.05
CA LYS A 52 20.80 -4.51 3.53
C LYS A 52 19.82 -5.33 4.35
N ASP A 53 20.25 -6.50 4.80
CA ASP A 53 19.51 -7.50 5.56
C ASP A 53 19.16 -7.05 7.00
N THR A 54 19.86 -6.04 7.52
CA THR A 54 19.62 -5.54 8.89
C THR A 54 18.52 -4.49 9.00
N TRP A 55 17.94 -4.06 7.87
CA TRP A 55 16.95 -3.00 7.84
C TRP A 55 15.55 -3.51 7.50
N GLU A 56 14.58 -3.02 8.25
CA GLU A 56 13.16 -3.16 7.96
C GLU A 56 12.61 -1.82 7.47
N VAL A 57 11.99 -1.81 6.28
CA VAL A 57 11.45 -0.58 5.66
C VAL A 57 9.96 -0.74 5.38
N ASN A 58 9.16 0.22 5.86
CA ASN A 58 7.74 0.28 5.58
C ASN A 58 7.47 1.21 4.40
N TRP A 59 7.39 0.63 3.20
CA TRP A 59 7.19 1.38 1.95
C TRP A 59 5.84 2.10 1.83
N ASN A 60 4.87 1.81 2.71
CA ASN A 60 3.59 2.53 2.76
C ASN A 60 3.71 3.88 3.47
N LYS A 61 4.69 4.03 4.37
CA LYS A 61 4.95 5.26 5.12
C LYS A 61 6.21 5.95 4.57
N ARG A 62 5.99 6.92 3.69
CA ARG A 62 7.05 7.71 3.03
C ARG A 62 6.61 9.15 2.83
N GLU A 63 7.54 10.07 3.03
CA GLU A 63 7.30 11.51 2.98
C GLU A 63 8.54 12.19 2.40
N GLY A 64 8.39 12.75 1.19
CA GLY A 64 9.50 13.33 0.44
C GLY A 64 10.64 12.32 0.22
N GLY A 65 11.85 12.71 0.63
CA GLY A 65 13.05 11.86 0.58
C GLY A 65 13.21 10.91 1.76
N LYS A 66 12.23 10.79 2.66
CA LYS A 66 12.29 9.95 3.87
C LYS A 66 11.38 8.74 3.78
N VAL A 67 11.82 7.65 4.39
CA VAL A 67 11.06 6.40 4.55
C VAL A 67 10.96 6.04 6.02
N TRP A 68 9.86 5.41 6.40
CA TRP A 68 9.69 4.88 7.74
C TRP A 68 10.44 3.55 7.84
N ALA A 69 11.49 3.49 8.65
CA ALA A 69 12.38 2.34 8.72
C ALA A 69 12.91 2.12 10.14
N ARG A 70 13.43 0.92 10.39
CA ARG A 70 14.24 0.59 11.57
C ARG A 70 15.34 -0.39 11.21
N ASN A 71 16.37 -0.44 12.05
CA ASN A 71 17.41 -1.45 12.01
C ASN A 71 17.47 -2.15 13.38
N PRO A 72 16.79 -3.29 13.57
CA PRO A 72 16.73 -4.00 14.84
C PRO A 72 18.10 -4.37 15.41
N ASN A 73 19.06 -4.63 14.51
CA ASN A 73 20.41 -5.05 14.85
C ASN A 73 21.37 -3.87 15.09
N SER A 74 20.86 -2.63 15.07
CA SER A 74 21.69 -1.45 15.25
C SER A 74 22.29 -1.40 16.65
N LYS A 75 23.59 -1.09 16.75
CA LYS A 75 24.24 -0.72 18.02
C LYS A 75 23.68 0.59 18.61
N MET A 76 22.85 1.33 17.86
CA MET A 76 22.17 2.56 18.27
C MET A 76 20.73 2.29 18.70
N PRO A 77 20.34 2.51 19.97
CA PRO A 77 18.98 2.23 20.44
C PRO A 77 17.89 2.95 19.63
N LYS A 78 18.12 4.23 19.28
CA LYS A 78 17.17 5.02 18.47
C LYS A 78 16.89 4.40 17.10
N ALA A 79 17.90 3.75 16.50
CA ALA A 79 17.75 3.12 15.19
C ALA A 79 17.04 1.76 15.25
N ARG A 80 16.96 1.12 16.42
CA ARG A 80 16.19 -0.11 16.63
C ARG A 80 14.68 0.14 16.59
N ALA A 81 14.26 1.34 16.95
CA ALA A 81 12.87 1.77 16.85
C ALA A 81 12.51 2.25 15.44
N TRP A 82 11.23 2.15 15.09
CA TRP A 82 10.70 2.73 13.86
C TRP A 82 10.78 4.26 13.89
N HIS A 83 11.41 4.85 12.88
CA HIS A 83 11.55 6.29 12.75
C HIS A 83 11.67 6.71 11.27
N TRP A 84 11.62 8.02 11.02
CA TRP A 84 11.86 8.58 9.70
C TRP A 84 13.35 8.59 9.38
N VAL A 85 13.71 7.95 8.28
CA VAL A 85 15.10 7.81 7.81
C VAL A 85 15.20 8.35 6.39
N ASP A 86 16.20 9.17 6.12
CA ASP A 86 16.48 9.61 4.75
C ASP A 86 16.77 8.41 3.85
N PHE A 87 16.16 8.41 2.66
CA PHE A 87 16.29 7.32 1.71
C PHE A 87 17.76 7.09 1.31
N LYS A 88 18.56 8.17 1.26
CA LYS A 88 20.01 8.07 1.03
C LYS A 88 20.70 7.12 2.03
N THR A 89 20.27 7.13 3.29
CA THR A 89 20.84 6.28 4.35
C THR A 89 20.55 4.80 4.12
N VAL A 90 19.31 4.46 3.76
CA VAL A 90 18.92 3.07 3.46
C VAL A 90 19.48 2.61 2.11
N SER A 91 19.63 3.52 1.15
CA SER A 91 20.26 3.25 -0.16
C SER A 91 21.75 2.93 -0.02
N ILE A 92 22.48 3.61 0.87
CA ILE A 92 23.86 3.24 1.23
C ILE A 92 23.92 1.82 1.77
N ALA A 93 22.85 1.35 2.44
CA ALA A 93 22.74 -0.03 2.90
C ALA A 93 22.35 -1.03 1.79
N GLY A 94 22.24 -0.62 0.53
CA GLY A 94 21.84 -1.47 -0.60
C GLY A 94 20.32 -1.68 -0.73
N ILE A 95 19.51 -0.86 -0.07
CA ILE A 95 18.04 -0.93 -0.14
C ILE A 95 17.55 -0.07 -1.30
N GLU A 96 17.06 -0.73 -2.33
CA GLU A 96 16.53 -0.08 -3.53
C GLU A 96 15.16 0.56 -3.27
N TRP A 97 14.91 1.67 -3.95
CA TRP A 97 13.64 2.38 -3.86
C TRP A 97 12.50 1.53 -4.42
N GLN A 98 11.50 1.22 -3.61
CA GLN A 98 10.30 0.52 -4.08
C GLN A 98 9.20 1.53 -4.46
N PRO A 99 8.65 1.47 -5.69
CA PRO A 99 7.52 2.31 -6.07
C PRO A 99 6.28 1.96 -5.20
N LYS A 100 5.41 2.94 -4.90
CA LYS A 100 4.23 2.75 -4.02
C LYS A 100 3.25 1.72 -4.60
N ARG A 101 3.36 1.45 -5.89
CA ARG A 101 2.51 0.56 -6.66
C ARG A 101 3.43 -0.19 -7.62
N LYS A 102 3.22 -1.51 -7.76
CA LYS A 102 3.79 -2.27 -8.89
C LYS A 102 3.42 -1.53 -10.19
N PRO A 103 4.30 -1.54 -11.21
CA PRO A 103 3.95 -0.98 -12.50
C PRO A 103 2.70 -1.68 -12.99
N SER A 104 1.57 -0.98 -12.96
CA SER A 104 0.40 -1.45 -13.66
C SER A 104 0.69 -1.30 -15.15
N ASN A 105 0.19 -2.24 -15.95
CA ASN A 105 0.36 -2.29 -17.41
C ASN A 105 -0.44 -1.16 -18.10
N GLY A 106 -0.30 0.09 -17.62
CA GLY A 106 -1.08 1.26 -18.02
C GLY A 106 -2.42 1.42 -17.33
N ARG A 107 -2.81 0.50 -16.44
CA ARG A 107 -4.13 0.52 -15.78
C ARG A 107 -4.04 1.11 -14.37
N ILE A 108 -4.63 2.27 -14.12
CA ILE A 108 -4.59 2.93 -12.80
C ILE A 108 -5.98 2.91 -12.18
N LYS A 109 -6.11 2.37 -10.96
CA LYS A 109 -7.34 2.51 -10.17
C LYS A 109 -7.33 3.83 -9.41
N SER A 110 -8.33 4.68 -9.65
CA SER A 110 -8.51 5.99 -8.99
C SER A 110 -9.99 6.38 -8.95
N GLY A 111 -10.48 6.84 -7.79
CA GLY A 111 -11.88 7.27 -7.61
C GLY A 111 -12.91 6.14 -7.80
N GLY A 112 -12.51 4.88 -7.63
CA GLY A 112 -13.34 3.70 -7.91
C GLY A 112 -13.34 3.25 -9.37
N TYR A 113 -12.75 4.03 -10.29
CA TYR A 113 -12.69 3.71 -11.71
C TYR A 113 -11.32 3.20 -12.14
N ILE A 114 -11.28 2.53 -13.30
CA ILE A 114 -10.06 2.13 -13.99
C ILE A 114 -9.75 3.17 -15.08
N HIS A 115 -8.54 3.72 -15.01
CA HIS A 115 -7.98 4.65 -15.98
C HIS A 115 -6.96 3.90 -16.83
N LEU A 116 -7.06 4.04 -18.15
CA LEU A 116 -6.14 3.49 -19.12
C LEU A 116 -5.19 4.61 -19.57
N LEU A 117 -3.90 4.42 -19.33
CA LEU A 117 -2.82 5.21 -19.91
C LEU A 117 -2.54 4.75 -21.34
N LYS A 118 -1.82 5.56 -22.13
CA LYS A 118 -1.39 5.20 -23.49
C LYS A 118 -0.82 3.79 -23.61
N LYS A 119 0.04 3.37 -22.67
CA LYS A 119 0.66 2.04 -22.66
C LYS A 119 -0.31 0.87 -22.46
N ALA A 120 -1.56 1.12 -22.05
CA ALA A 120 -2.61 0.12 -21.89
C ALA A 120 -3.56 0.03 -23.10
N LEU A 121 -3.45 0.94 -24.07
CA LEU A 121 -4.37 1.07 -25.20
C LEU A 121 -3.69 0.52 -26.46
N SER A 122 -4.47 -0.15 -27.33
CA SER A 122 -4.04 -0.35 -28.71
C SER A 122 -4.07 0.98 -29.46
N ASN A 123 -3.47 1.02 -30.65
CA ASN A 123 -3.55 2.21 -31.49
C ASN A 123 -5.01 2.49 -31.90
N GLU A 124 -5.79 1.46 -32.23
CA GLU A 124 -7.22 1.65 -32.56
C GLU A 124 -8.01 2.24 -31.38
N ASP A 125 -7.75 1.75 -30.17
CA ASP A 125 -8.42 2.25 -28.96
C ASP A 125 -8.01 3.69 -28.63
N TRP A 126 -6.76 4.04 -28.93
CA TRP A 126 -6.26 5.39 -28.77
C TRP A 126 -6.96 6.35 -29.74
N ASP A 127 -7.07 5.98 -31.01
CA ASP A 127 -7.71 6.78 -32.05
C ASP A 127 -9.21 6.94 -31.79
N LEU A 128 -9.89 5.85 -31.41
CA LEU A 128 -11.30 5.88 -31.00
C LEU A 128 -11.52 6.81 -29.80
N ALA A 129 -10.61 6.81 -28.82
CA ALA A 129 -10.69 7.72 -27.68
C ALA A 129 -10.48 9.19 -28.07
N ILE A 130 -9.68 9.48 -29.10
CA ILE A 130 -9.53 10.83 -29.66
C ILE A 130 -10.81 11.25 -30.37
N GLU A 131 -11.32 10.40 -31.27
CA GLU A 131 -12.52 10.66 -32.08
C GLU A 131 -13.72 11.00 -31.20
N HIS A 132 -13.90 10.28 -30.09
CA HIS A 132 -14.99 10.48 -29.15
C HIS A 132 -14.65 11.40 -27.96
N ASN A 133 -13.49 12.06 -27.97
CA ASN A 133 -13.05 13.02 -26.95
C ASN A 133 -13.12 12.47 -25.50
N LEU A 134 -12.64 11.23 -25.30
CA LEU A 134 -12.75 10.51 -24.02
C LEU A 134 -11.66 10.86 -23.00
N PHE A 135 -10.69 11.69 -23.39
CA PHE A 135 -9.56 12.03 -22.54
C PHE A 135 -9.93 13.06 -21.46
N LYS A 136 -9.46 12.82 -20.23
CA LYS A 136 -9.63 13.81 -19.16
C LYS A 136 -8.48 14.82 -19.12
N GLY A 137 -8.86 16.10 -19.16
CA GLY A 137 -7.97 17.24 -18.99
C GLY A 137 -7.15 17.57 -20.24
N ARG A 138 -6.45 18.72 -20.21
CA ARG A 138 -5.73 19.28 -21.38
C ARG A 138 -4.57 18.43 -21.91
N ARG A 139 -4.03 17.53 -21.08
CA ARG A 139 -2.81 16.76 -21.40
C ARG A 139 -3.08 15.34 -21.94
N GLN A 140 -4.35 14.97 -22.19
CA GLN A 140 -4.74 13.65 -22.70
C GLN A 140 -4.00 12.47 -22.05
N LEU A 141 -3.96 12.46 -20.71
CA LEU A 141 -3.10 11.52 -19.97
C LEU A 141 -3.72 10.13 -19.83
N SER A 142 -5.05 10.05 -19.75
CA SER A 142 -5.77 8.81 -19.52
C SER A 142 -7.21 8.85 -20.01
N VAL A 143 -7.73 7.67 -20.31
CA VAL A 143 -9.12 7.39 -20.68
C VAL A 143 -9.77 6.54 -19.59
N LEU A 144 -11.05 6.77 -19.30
CA LEU A 144 -11.80 5.90 -18.39
C LEU A 144 -12.22 4.62 -19.13
N GLU A 145 -11.87 3.45 -18.60
CA GLU A 145 -12.11 2.18 -19.29
C GLU A 145 -13.58 1.95 -19.63
N HIS A 146 -14.49 2.24 -18.70
CA HIS A 146 -15.94 2.10 -18.95
C HIS A 146 -16.44 2.99 -20.09
N GLN A 147 -15.88 4.18 -20.28
CA GLN A 147 -16.29 5.06 -21.38
C GLN A 147 -15.83 4.50 -22.72
N LEU A 148 -14.59 4.00 -22.79
CA LEU A 148 -14.06 3.36 -23.99
C LEU A 148 -14.87 2.11 -24.36
N VAL A 149 -15.18 1.25 -23.39
CA VAL A 149 -16.02 0.06 -23.63
C VAL A 149 -17.43 0.45 -24.07
N ALA A 150 -18.02 1.47 -23.46
CA ALA A 150 -19.35 1.94 -23.85
C ALA A 150 -19.38 2.51 -25.27
N VAL A 151 -18.36 3.28 -25.67
CA VAL A 151 -18.23 3.79 -27.04
C VAL A 151 -18.07 2.65 -28.05
N LYS A 152 -17.28 1.63 -27.73
CA LYS A 152 -17.18 0.42 -28.59
C LYS A 152 -18.51 -0.30 -28.76
N LYS A 153 -19.35 -0.31 -27.71
CA LYS A 153 -20.64 -1.00 -27.70
C LYS A 153 -21.75 -0.20 -28.40
N TYR A 154 -21.81 1.11 -28.17
CA TYR A 154 -22.94 1.97 -28.53
C TYR A 154 -22.61 3.04 -29.57
N GLY A 155 -21.33 3.26 -29.89
CA GLY A 155 -20.86 4.38 -30.69
C GLY A 155 -20.77 5.68 -29.89
N ALA A 156 -20.98 6.81 -30.57
CA ALA A 156 -20.91 8.12 -29.95
C ALA A 156 -21.91 8.26 -28.79
N LEU A 157 -21.45 8.77 -27.66
CA LEU A 157 -22.30 9.06 -26.51
C LEU A 157 -23.24 10.24 -26.87
N PRO A 158 -24.57 10.08 -26.78
CA PRO A 158 -25.49 11.18 -27.03
C PRO A 158 -25.23 12.36 -26.07
N PRO A 159 -25.45 13.62 -26.49
CA PRO A 159 -25.30 14.76 -25.61
C PRO A 159 -26.15 14.62 -24.34
N GLY A 160 -25.54 14.85 -23.18
CA GLY A 160 -26.22 14.75 -21.88
C GLY A 160 -26.33 13.33 -21.32
N PHE A 161 -25.90 12.30 -22.06
CA PHE A 161 -25.84 10.93 -21.58
C PHE A 161 -24.50 10.64 -20.89
N VAL A 162 -24.55 9.76 -19.90
CA VAL A 162 -23.42 9.24 -19.14
C VAL A 162 -23.46 7.72 -19.17
N VAL A 163 -22.28 7.12 -19.00
CA VAL A 163 -22.14 5.66 -18.90
C VAL A 163 -22.41 5.25 -17.45
N ARG A 164 -23.35 4.33 -17.26
CA ARG A 164 -23.85 3.80 -15.99
C ARG A 164 -23.42 2.34 -15.83
N HIS A 165 -23.22 1.91 -14.58
CA HIS A 165 -22.92 0.52 -14.22
C HIS A 165 -24.16 -0.11 -13.60
N ILE A 166 -24.73 -1.13 -14.25
CA ILE A 166 -26.00 -1.76 -13.83
C ILE A 166 -25.87 -2.36 -12.42
N ASN A 167 -24.76 -3.04 -12.13
CA ASN A 167 -24.50 -3.61 -10.81
C ASN A 167 -23.89 -2.63 -9.78
N GLY A 168 -23.69 -1.36 -10.15
CA GLY A 168 -23.04 -0.35 -9.30
C GLY A 168 -21.53 -0.54 -9.07
N ILE A 169 -20.92 -1.59 -9.60
CA ILE A 169 -19.49 -1.90 -9.46
C ILE A 169 -18.69 -1.16 -10.53
N LYS A 170 -18.11 0.00 -10.17
CA LYS A 170 -17.35 0.90 -11.06
C LYS A 170 -16.12 0.29 -11.75
N THR A 171 -15.67 -0.88 -11.29
CA THR A 171 -14.55 -1.63 -11.88
C THR A 171 -14.99 -2.77 -12.79
N ASP A 172 -16.28 -3.11 -12.82
CA ASP A 172 -16.84 -4.12 -13.71
C ASP A 172 -17.24 -3.47 -15.04
N ASN A 173 -16.27 -3.39 -15.95
CA ASN A 173 -16.41 -2.70 -17.23
C ASN A 173 -16.81 -3.65 -18.37
N ARG A 174 -17.39 -4.82 -18.05
CA ARG A 174 -17.91 -5.71 -19.08
C ARG A 174 -19.05 -5.03 -19.87
N PRO A 175 -19.10 -5.16 -21.20
CA PRO A 175 -20.11 -4.46 -22.02
C PRO A 175 -21.54 -4.67 -21.54
N GLU A 176 -21.91 -5.88 -21.13
CA GLU A 176 -23.23 -6.25 -20.61
C GLU A 176 -23.60 -5.55 -19.29
N ASN A 177 -22.63 -5.05 -18.53
CA ASN A 177 -22.84 -4.32 -17.28
C ASN A 177 -22.92 -2.79 -17.47
N LEU A 178 -22.71 -2.30 -18.70
CA LEU A 178 -22.73 -0.88 -19.02
C LEU A 178 -24.02 -0.50 -19.76
N LEU A 179 -24.58 0.64 -19.36
CA LEU A 179 -25.76 1.25 -19.97
C LEU A 179 -25.51 2.75 -20.21
N LEU A 180 -26.15 3.32 -21.21
CA LEU A 180 -26.22 4.79 -21.37
C LEU A 180 -27.48 5.33 -20.71
N GLY A 181 -27.36 6.44 -20.02
CA GLY A 181 -28.51 7.12 -19.45
C GLY A 181 -28.21 8.54 -19.03
N THR A 182 -29.18 9.23 -18.46
CA THR A 182 -28.99 10.60 -17.98
C THR A 182 -28.27 10.63 -16.63
N THR A 183 -27.74 11.80 -16.26
CA THR A 183 -27.17 12.04 -14.93
C THR A 183 -28.19 11.79 -13.81
N GLN A 184 -29.48 12.05 -14.06
CA GLN A 184 -30.55 11.80 -13.09
C GLN A 184 -30.71 10.30 -12.85
N GLU A 185 -30.74 9.51 -13.92
CA GLU A 185 -30.83 8.05 -13.79
C GLU A 185 -29.58 7.46 -13.14
N ASN A 186 -28.38 7.97 -13.46
CA ASN A 186 -27.15 7.54 -12.79
C ASN A 186 -27.17 7.84 -11.28
N THR A 187 -27.78 8.97 -10.89
CA THR A 187 -27.97 9.33 -9.47
C THR A 187 -28.99 8.41 -8.80
N ALA A 188 -30.08 8.08 -9.50
CA ALA A 188 -31.08 7.12 -9.03
C ALA A 188 -30.47 5.72 -8.83
N ASP A 189 -29.61 5.26 -9.74
CA ASP A 189 -28.87 4.00 -9.59
C ASP A 189 -27.97 4.01 -8.36
N HIS A 190 -27.23 5.10 -8.14
CA HIS A 190 -26.36 5.23 -6.98
C HIS A 190 -27.15 5.19 -5.67
N ASN A 191 -28.32 5.83 -5.62
CA ASN A 191 -29.21 5.77 -4.46
C ASN A 191 -29.78 4.36 -4.25
N THR A 192 -30.23 3.73 -5.32
CA THR A 192 -30.76 2.35 -5.29
C THR A 192 -29.69 1.37 -4.84
N ALA A 193 -28.48 1.42 -5.40
CA ALA A 193 -27.35 0.59 -5.00
C ALA A 193 -26.95 0.81 -3.55
N ARG A 194 -26.98 2.07 -3.06
CA ARG A 194 -26.74 2.40 -1.65
C ARG A 194 -27.79 1.76 -0.74
N LEU A 195 -29.08 1.91 -1.05
CA LEU A 195 -30.18 1.33 -0.27
C LEU A 195 -30.09 -0.20 -0.25
N ASN A 196 -29.87 -0.81 -1.41
CA ASN A 196 -29.65 -2.25 -1.53
C ASN A 196 -28.46 -2.69 -0.66
N ALA A 197 -27.32 -1.99 -0.68
CA ALA A 197 -26.16 -2.33 0.13
C ALA A 197 -26.41 -2.20 1.65
N ILE A 198 -27.37 -1.40 2.08
CA ILE A 198 -27.82 -1.35 3.48
C ILE A 198 -28.67 -2.60 3.77
N MET A 199 -29.70 -2.85 2.96
CA MET A 199 -30.56 -4.04 3.11
C MET A 199 -29.79 -5.36 3.07
N TRP A 200 -28.81 -5.50 2.16
CA TRP A 200 -27.98 -6.69 2.06
C TRP A 200 -27.11 -6.89 3.30
N ARG A 201 -26.63 -5.83 3.94
CA ARG A 201 -25.87 -5.94 5.20
C ARG A 201 -26.76 -6.44 6.33
N GLU A 202 -27.95 -5.85 6.50
CA GLU A 202 -28.93 -6.30 7.49
C GLU A 202 -29.31 -7.77 7.26
N ARG A 203 -29.51 -8.17 6.00
CA ARG A 203 -29.83 -9.56 5.67
C ARG A 203 -28.68 -10.52 5.95
N CYS A 204 -27.43 -10.13 5.67
CA CYS A 204 -26.25 -10.93 6.02
C CYS A 204 -26.15 -11.13 7.53
N GLU A 205 -26.32 -10.07 8.33
CA GLU A 205 -26.29 -10.14 9.79
C GLU A 205 -27.38 -11.10 10.33
N GLN A 206 -28.61 -11.00 9.79
CA GLN A 206 -29.69 -11.92 10.14
C GLN A 206 -29.37 -13.38 9.80
N LEU A 207 -28.81 -13.63 8.61
CA LEU A 207 -28.44 -14.98 8.17
C LEU A 207 -27.29 -15.55 8.99
N GLU A 208 -26.34 -14.73 9.43
CA GLU A 208 -25.24 -15.15 10.30
C GLU A 208 -25.76 -15.56 11.68
N GLU A 209 -26.71 -14.80 12.24
CA GLU A 209 -27.37 -15.11 13.50
C GLU A 209 -28.19 -16.41 13.42
N GLU A 210 -28.99 -16.55 12.36
CA GLU A 210 -29.77 -17.77 12.10
C GLU A 210 -28.87 -19.00 11.96
N ASN A 211 -27.76 -18.87 11.21
CA ASN A 211 -26.76 -19.94 11.08
C ASN A 211 -26.11 -20.30 12.42
N ARG A 212 -25.84 -19.32 13.29
CA ARG A 212 -25.30 -19.58 14.62
C ARG A 212 -26.29 -20.40 15.45
N ARG A 213 -27.54 -19.97 15.50
CA ARG A 213 -28.62 -20.67 16.21
C ARG A 213 -28.83 -22.10 15.70
N LEU A 214 -28.89 -22.29 14.39
CA LEU A 214 -29.06 -23.61 13.78
C LEU A 214 -27.88 -24.54 14.10
N LYS A 215 -26.65 -24.02 14.13
CA LYS A 215 -25.46 -24.81 14.52
C LYS A 215 -25.51 -25.24 16.00
N GLU A 216 -25.98 -24.36 16.89
CA GLU A 216 -26.18 -24.70 18.30
C GLU A 216 -27.24 -25.79 18.49
N GLN A 217 -28.39 -25.65 17.82
CA GLN A 217 -29.45 -26.67 17.83
C GLN A 217 -28.97 -28.01 17.28
N LEU A 218 -28.20 -28.00 16.18
CA LEU A 218 -27.63 -29.21 15.61
C LEU A 218 -26.71 -29.93 16.61
N LYS A 219 -25.87 -29.17 17.34
CA LYS A 219 -24.96 -29.69 18.35
C LYS A 219 -25.72 -30.30 19.53
N GLU A 220 -26.80 -29.66 19.97
CA GLU A 220 -27.68 -30.18 21.02
C GLU A 220 -28.36 -31.50 20.61
N CYS A 221 -28.96 -31.54 19.42
CA CYS A 221 -29.56 -32.76 18.86
C CYS A 221 -28.53 -33.90 18.73
N GLN A 222 -27.31 -33.61 18.27
CA GLN A 222 -26.23 -34.59 18.17
C GLN A 222 -25.83 -35.14 19.53
N SER A 223 -25.78 -34.30 20.57
CA SER A 223 -25.50 -34.73 21.94
C SER A 223 -26.59 -35.67 22.47
N ILE A 224 -27.86 -35.38 22.20
CA ILE A 224 -29.00 -36.21 22.60
C ILE A 224 -28.95 -37.58 21.91
N CYS A 225 -28.75 -37.62 20.58
CA CYS A 225 -28.67 -38.87 19.84
C CYS A 225 -27.46 -39.73 20.24
N SER A 226 -26.33 -39.10 20.58
CA SER A 226 -25.13 -39.82 21.04
C SER A 226 -25.31 -40.41 22.44
N GLY A 227 -26.03 -39.73 23.32
CA GLY A 227 -26.36 -40.21 24.68
C GLY A 227 -27.41 -41.33 24.69
N ALA A 228 -28.40 -41.28 23.79
CA ALA A 228 -29.46 -42.30 23.72
C ALA A 228 -28.94 -43.70 23.31
N ASN A 229 -27.88 -43.76 22.49
CA ASN A 229 -27.26 -45.03 22.09
C ASN A 229 -26.46 -45.72 23.22
N LEU A 230 -26.09 -45.00 24.28
CA LEU A 230 -25.37 -45.57 25.44
C LEU A 230 -26.31 -46.16 26.51
N SER A 231 -27.61 -45.87 26.45
CA SER A 231 -28.60 -46.35 27.42
C SER A 231 -29.34 -47.63 26.98
N LEU A 232 -28.99 -48.16 25.81
CA LEU A 232 -29.60 -49.33 25.16
C LEU A 232 -28.62 -50.52 24.99
N MET A 233 -27.41 -50.41 25.55
CA MET A 233 -26.44 -51.52 25.71
C MET A 233 -26.35 -51.93 27.16
#